data_AF-A0A660CB55-F1
#
_entry.id   AF-A0A660CB55-F1
#
_cell.length_a   1.000
_cell.length_b   1.000
_cell.length_c   1.000
_cell.angle_alpha   90.00
_cell.angle_beta   90.00
_cell.angle_gamma   90.00
#
_symmetry.space_group_name_H-M   'P 1'
#
loop_
_entity.id
_entity.type
_entity.pdbx_description
1 polymer ?
#
loop_
_entity_poly.entity_id
_entity_poly.type
_entity_poly.pdbx_seq_one_letter_code
_entity_poly.pdbx_strand_id
1 'polypeptide(L)'
;MAPTPSAAPNPRASSSSPTRAAVTADTTGNTDTRTRPASAGTVALRLCLAVVLAALSLVVVTPAASAEVQEGTGHRTTPGQPYGGQDRDHDWVGSYLVGGKQVFCVSFALKAPDSGEQYRPGDELLTKWGGKIPEDTAANISYLLLRYGDTQDADEAAALAHLLHSWTAAPRTPADLDRDLPFDQIGYDVDMQFGKLPAGAKDAVERLRTDANANRGPWTAEVTAPEEQQTIGEAGDWTVSVTNAAGKGVPNVPISLSAEGAEVGDERASVTTGEDGTATFAVTPTAEEPSVTASLSAPAPRPYVQDPVTADTQRVVSTGGEQELTASASGTAKNAPGSVKVTKVDAESGKGIAGVPLRITGEDEKAPAVGDDGEPLKGQDGKPAVVTTEGEAGVAKIDDLQAPQKICVVEVSPPNGYVDAFDPDNPPSACGEVSPGETLTLTIDNKPDEVPKVIPAGEQGPPVAQSATTTSTPVGALAGLGGLAVLVAVAAGVLVHRRQSER
;
A
#
# COMPACT_ATOMS: atom_id res chain seq x y z
N MET A 1 16.57 -20.15 -56.61
CA MET A 1 17.67 -20.27 -55.63
C MET A 1 17.56 -19.10 -54.68
N ALA A 2 17.04 -19.35 -53.48
CA ALA A 2 16.89 -18.37 -52.41
C ALA A 2 17.46 -18.98 -51.11
N PRO A 3 18.15 -18.20 -50.27
CA PRO A 3 19.02 -18.72 -49.22
C PRO A 3 18.29 -19.01 -47.91
N THR A 4 18.75 -20.08 -47.25
CA THR A 4 18.44 -20.51 -45.88
C THR A 4 18.97 -19.55 -44.81
N PRO A 5 18.22 -19.27 -43.74
CA PRO A 5 18.75 -18.62 -42.55
C PRO A 5 19.30 -19.60 -41.52
N SER A 6 20.42 -19.18 -40.93
CA SER A 6 21.29 -19.85 -39.97
C SER A 6 20.70 -19.91 -38.57
N ALA A 7 20.88 -21.04 -37.91
CA ALA A 7 20.62 -21.25 -36.49
C ALA A 7 21.66 -20.53 -35.61
N ALA A 8 21.23 -20.08 -34.42
CA ALA A 8 22.10 -19.58 -33.35
C ALA A 8 21.73 -20.25 -32.00
N PRO A 9 22.68 -20.36 -31.04
CA PRO A 9 22.70 -21.44 -30.06
C PRO A 9 22.28 -21.05 -28.63
N ASN A 10 21.88 -22.09 -27.87
CA ASN A 10 21.59 -22.11 -26.43
C ASN A 10 22.67 -21.49 -25.53
N PRO A 11 22.30 -20.75 -24.47
CA PRO A 11 23.18 -20.46 -23.35
C PRO A 11 23.09 -21.53 -22.26
N ARG A 12 24.28 -21.94 -21.78
CA ARG A 12 24.53 -22.88 -20.69
C ARG A 12 24.15 -22.31 -19.33
N ALA A 13 23.63 -23.18 -18.48
CA ALA A 13 23.50 -23.02 -17.04
C ALA A 13 24.86 -22.84 -16.34
N SER A 14 24.93 -21.92 -15.39
CA SER A 14 26.03 -21.76 -14.44
C SER A 14 25.51 -22.09 -13.05
N SER A 15 26.04 -23.16 -12.47
CA SER A 15 25.83 -23.61 -11.11
C SER A 15 26.83 -22.94 -10.17
N SER A 16 26.36 -22.27 -9.12
CA SER A 16 27.18 -21.86 -7.98
C SER A 16 26.48 -22.21 -6.66
N SER A 17 27.01 -23.23 -5.98
CA SER A 17 26.69 -23.60 -4.60
C SER A 17 27.14 -22.51 -3.62
N PRO A 18 26.41 -22.26 -2.52
CA PRO A 18 26.93 -21.47 -1.40
C PRO A 18 27.54 -22.35 -0.31
N THR A 19 28.74 -21.93 0.10
CA THR A 19 29.54 -22.43 1.21
C THR A 19 28.92 -22.06 2.55
N ARG A 20 28.81 -23.05 3.44
CA ARG A 20 28.36 -22.96 4.83
C ARG A 20 29.47 -22.35 5.69
N ALA A 21 29.22 -21.19 6.31
CA ALA A 21 30.08 -20.62 7.35
C ALA A 21 29.33 -20.61 8.69
N ALA A 22 29.91 -21.32 9.66
CA ALA A 22 29.48 -21.32 11.05
C ALA A 22 29.98 -20.05 11.74
N VAL A 23 29.12 -19.40 12.53
CA VAL A 23 29.52 -18.37 13.50
C VAL A 23 29.02 -18.80 14.86
N THR A 24 29.96 -19.30 15.66
CA THR A 24 29.88 -19.38 17.12
C THR A 24 30.19 -18.00 17.69
N ALA A 25 29.28 -17.44 18.47
CA ALA A 25 29.56 -16.28 19.32
C ALA A 25 29.42 -16.69 20.79
N ASP A 26 30.58 -16.62 21.43
CA ASP A 26 30.90 -16.83 22.82
C ASP A 26 30.24 -15.75 23.70
N THR A 27 29.65 -16.15 24.83
CA THR A 27 29.12 -15.22 25.85
C THR A 27 29.86 -15.50 27.15
N THR A 28 30.79 -14.61 27.51
CA THR A 28 31.49 -14.59 28.79
C THR A 28 31.33 -13.23 29.48
N GLY A 29 31.21 -13.27 30.82
CA GLY A 29 31.39 -12.10 31.70
C GLY A 29 30.16 -11.76 32.56
N ASN A 30 29.91 -12.44 33.70
CA ASN A 30 30.34 -12.07 35.07
C ASN A 30 29.80 -10.68 35.51
N THR A 31 29.21 -10.43 36.67
CA THR A 31 29.60 -10.86 38.03
C THR A 31 28.56 -10.36 39.06
N ASP A 32 28.39 -11.12 40.16
CA ASP A 32 28.24 -10.68 41.57
C ASP A 32 27.07 -9.76 42.00
N THR A 33 26.31 -10.02 43.07
CA THR A 33 26.75 -10.27 44.46
C THR A 33 25.52 -10.51 45.38
N ARG A 34 25.80 -11.12 46.54
CA ARG A 34 25.11 -11.04 47.87
C ARG A 34 24.34 -12.25 48.38
N THR A 35 25.13 -13.07 49.07
CA THR A 35 24.82 -13.77 50.32
C THR A 35 24.28 -12.85 51.43
N ARG A 36 23.25 -13.27 52.17
CA ARG A 36 23.39 -13.75 53.58
C ARG A 36 22.06 -14.22 54.22
N PRO A 37 22.13 -15.05 55.27
CA PRO A 37 21.03 -15.85 55.84
C PRO A 37 20.58 -15.39 57.24
N ALA A 38 19.46 -15.96 57.71
CA ALA A 38 19.02 -16.22 59.09
C ALA A 38 17.49 -16.42 59.03
N SER A 39 16.75 -17.23 59.80
CA SER A 39 16.93 -18.36 60.72
C SER A 39 15.60 -18.47 61.50
N ALA A 40 15.21 -19.69 61.89
CA ALA A 40 14.33 -20.02 63.03
C ALA A 40 12.80 -19.89 62.89
N GLY A 41 12.11 -21.00 63.18
CA GLY A 41 10.65 -21.07 63.35
C GLY A 41 10.10 -22.49 63.41
N THR A 42 10.52 -23.26 64.43
CA THR A 42 10.12 -24.65 64.72
C THR A 42 8.65 -24.74 65.17
N VAL A 43 7.83 -25.66 64.63
CA VAL A 43 6.89 -26.50 65.41
C VAL A 43 6.70 -27.84 64.70
N ALA A 44 6.94 -28.91 65.46
CA ALA A 44 6.80 -30.30 65.08
C ALA A 44 5.37 -30.81 65.25
N LEU A 45 4.95 -31.77 64.42
CA LEU A 45 4.23 -32.95 64.92
C LEU A 45 4.44 -34.15 64.01
N ARG A 46 4.92 -35.24 64.62
CA ARG A 46 5.13 -36.57 64.06
C ARG A 46 3.79 -37.28 63.92
N LEU A 47 3.59 -38.03 62.84
CA LEU A 47 3.06 -39.40 62.93
C LEU A 47 3.47 -40.23 61.70
N CYS A 48 3.98 -41.42 61.99
CA CYS A 48 4.49 -42.40 61.05
C CYS A 48 3.38 -43.01 60.19
N LEU A 49 3.63 -43.21 58.89
CA LEU A 49 3.26 -44.47 58.22
C LEU A 49 4.07 -44.67 56.94
N ALA A 50 4.94 -45.67 56.96
CA ALA A 50 5.61 -46.21 55.79
C ALA A 50 4.64 -47.13 55.05
N VAL A 51 4.36 -46.85 53.78
CA VAL A 51 3.81 -47.81 52.83
C VAL A 51 4.75 -47.88 51.64
N VAL A 52 5.45 -49.01 51.55
CA VAL A 52 6.15 -49.49 50.36
C VAL A 52 5.10 -49.75 49.30
N LEU A 53 5.12 -49.01 48.20
CA LEU A 53 4.36 -49.34 46.99
C LEU A 53 5.33 -49.44 45.82
N ALA A 54 5.50 -50.69 45.39
CA ALA A 54 6.31 -51.11 44.28
C ALA A 54 5.86 -50.42 42.98
N ALA A 55 6.83 -49.86 42.26
CA ALA A 55 6.65 -49.45 40.88
C ALA A 55 6.43 -50.70 40.01
N LEU A 56 5.17 -51.06 39.77
CA LEU A 56 4.80 -51.89 38.64
C LEU A 56 4.89 -51.01 37.38
N SER A 57 5.95 -51.20 36.62
CA SER A 57 6.05 -50.76 35.23
C SER A 57 4.99 -51.53 34.42
N LEU A 58 3.76 -51.04 34.39
CA LEU A 58 2.80 -51.38 33.36
C LEU A 58 3.37 -50.84 32.04
N VAL A 59 4.01 -51.72 31.27
CA VAL A 59 4.14 -51.53 29.83
C VAL A 59 2.72 -51.56 29.31
N VAL A 60 2.11 -50.37 29.21
CA VAL A 60 0.91 -50.18 28.40
C VAL A 60 1.37 -50.41 26.97
N VAL A 61 1.25 -51.66 26.50
CA VAL A 61 1.22 -51.94 25.07
C VAL A 61 -0.10 -51.33 24.61
N THR A 62 -0.05 -50.06 24.21
CA THR A 62 -1.15 -49.50 23.42
C THR A 62 -1.31 -50.44 22.23
N PRO A 63 -2.48 -51.08 22.04
CA PRO A 63 -2.69 -51.85 20.84
C PRO A 63 -2.40 -50.93 19.65
N ALA A 64 -1.54 -51.37 18.73
CA ALA A 64 -1.38 -50.67 17.47
C ALA A 64 -2.78 -50.58 16.87
N ALA A 65 -3.33 -49.36 16.79
CA ALA A 65 -4.59 -49.14 16.09
C ALA A 65 -4.40 -49.71 14.69
N SER A 66 -5.11 -50.79 14.38
CA SER A 66 -5.05 -51.37 13.05
C SER A 66 -5.67 -50.34 12.12
N ALA A 67 -4.91 -49.90 11.12
CA ALA A 67 -5.38 -48.94 10.15
C ALA A 67 -6.51 -49.57 9.34
N GLU A 68 -7.73 -49.07 9.52
CA GLU A 68 -8.90 -49.45 8.73
C GLU A 68 -9.19 -48.38 7.67
N VAL A 69 -9.88 -48.78 6.60
CA VAL A 69 -10.42 -47.85 5.59
C VAL A 69 -11.41 -46.94 6.27
N GLN A 70 -11.16 -45.63 6.19
CA GLN A 70 -12.02 -44.62 6.76
C GLN A 70 -12.66 -43.80 5.64
N GLU A 71 -13.91 -44.12 5.34
CA GLU A 71 -14.78 -43.29 4.49
C GLU A 71 -14.93 -41.91 5.14
N GLY A 72 -14.75 -40.86 4.34
CA GLY A 72 -14.98 -39.48 4.75
C GLY A 72 -16.39 -39.03 4.41
N THR A 73 -16.50 -37.94 3.66
CA THR A 73 -17.76 -37.33 3.25
C THR A 73 -18.16 -37.86 1.86
N GLY A 74 -19.43 -38.25 1.69
CA GLY A 74 -19.92 -38.79 0.41
C GLY A 74 -21.16 -39.68 0.54
N HIS A 75 -21.40 -40.48 -0.50
CA HIS A 75 -22.57 -41.36 -0.61
C HIS A 75 -22.19 -42.78 -1.01
N ARG A 76 -23.00 -43.75 -0.57
CA ARG A 76 -22.92 -45.13 -1.05
C ARG A 76 -23.86 -45.33 -2.24
N THR A 77 -23.40 -46.01 -3.28
CA THR A 77 -24.23 -46.48 -4.38
C THR A 77 -24.53 -47.97 -4.19
N THR A 78 -25.82 -48.35 -4.17
CA THR A 78 -26.25 -49.73 -3.89
C THR A 78 -27.18 -50.24 -5.00
N PRO A 79 -26.95 -51.45 -5.55
CA PRO A 79 -25.74 -52.27 -5.36
C PRO A 79 -24.49 -51.59 -5.92
N GLY A 80 -23.29 -52.04 -5.54
CA GLY A 80 -22.05 -51.56 -6.15
C GLY A 80 -21.90 -52.06 -7.60
N GLN A 81 -20.89 -51.56 -8.30
CA GLN A 81 -20.52 -52.02 -9.63
C GLN A 81 -19.83 -53.38 -9.53
N PRO A 82 -20.34 -54.41 -10.23
CA PRO A 82 -19.73 -55.73 -10.18
C PRO A 82 -18.42 -55.76 -10.97
N TYR A 83 -17.44 -56.52 -10.48
CA TYR A 83 -16.20 -56.86 -11.18
C TYR A 83 -15.61 -58.15 -10.60
N GLY A 84 -14.70 -58.80 -11.34
CA GLY A 84 -14.08 -60.07 -10.96
C GLY A 84 -15.08 -61.22 -10.81
N GLY A 85 -16.21 -61.16 -11.51
CA GLY A 85 -17.29 -62.13 -11.42
C GLY A 85 -18.10 -62.06 -10.11
N GLN A 86 -17.93 -61.00 -9.31
CA GLN A 86 -18.56 -60.84 -8.00
C GLN A 86 -19.54 -59.65 -8.00
N ASP A 87 -20.71 -59.85 -7.38
CA ASP A 87 -21.58 -58.73 -7.00
C ASP A 87 -20.98 -57.98 -5.81
N ARG A 88 -21.29 -56.68 -5.70
CA ARG A 88 -20.85 -55.84 -4.59
C ARG A 88 -22.06 -55.23 -3.89
N ASP A 89 -22.02 -55.23 -2.56
CA ASP A 89 -23.09 -54.66 -1.75
C ASP A 89 -23.25 -53.15 -2.00
N HIS A 90 -22.13 -52.43 -2.13
CA HIS A 90 -22.11 -51.01 -2.46
C HIS A 90 -20.74 -50.59 -3.02
N ASP A 91 -20.71 -49.43 -3.67
CA ASP A 91 -19.48 -48.63 -3.79
C ASP A 91 -19.59 -47.36 -2.97
N TRP A 92 -18.45 -46.85 -2.51
CA TRP A 92 -18.35 -45.54 -1.90
C TRP A 92 -17.98 -44.49 -2.96
N VAL A 93 -18.77 -43.44 -3.06
CA VAL A 93 -18.53 -42.29 -3.94
C VAL A 93 -18.39 -41.06 -3.05
N GLY A 94 -17.14 -40.73 -2.73
CA GLY A 94 -16.82 -39.65 -1.80
C GLY A 94 -15.33 -39.57 -1.50
N SER A 95 -15.01 -38.87 -0.42
CA SER A 95 -13.65 -38.75 0.09
C SER A 95 -13.28 -39.86 1.08
N TYR A 96 -12.00 -39.97 1.38
CA TYR A 96 -11.42 -40.84 2.40
C TYR A 96 -10.60 -40.00 3.38
N LEU A 97 -10.39 -40.51 4.59
CA LEU A 97 -9.51 -39.90 5.58
C LEU A 97 -8.20 -40.69 5.68
N VAL A 98 -7.09 -40.04 5.30
CA VAL A 98 -5.74 -40.60 5.36
C VAL A 98 -4.86 -39.69 6.19
N GLY A 99 -4.29 -40.19 7.29
CA GLY A 99 -3.50 -39.37 8.20
C GLY A 99 -4.24 -38.14 8.74
N GLY A 100 -5.57 -38.24 8.91
CA GLY A 100 -6.44 -37.15 9.32
C GLY A 100 -6.75 -36.11 8.24
N LYS A 101 -6.36 -36.34 6.98
CA LYS A 101 -6.64 -35.45 5.85
C LYS A 101 -7.65 -36.06 4.89
N GLN A 102 -8.51 -35.20 4.35
CA GLN A 102 -9.45 -35.57 3.29
C GLN A 102 -8.70 -35.80 1.98
N VAL A 103 -8.95 -36.94 1.33
CA VAL A 103 -8.39 -37.30 0.02
C VAL A 103 -9.44 -37.92 -0.87
N PHE A 104 -9.28 -37.79 -2.19
CA PHE A 104 -10.12 -38.43 -3.19
C PHE A 104 -9.31 -39.44 -3.98
N CYS A 105 -9.89 -40.61 -4.22
CA CYS A 105 -9.26 -41.62 -5.03
C CYS A 105 -9.48 -41.33 -6.52
N VAL A 106 -8.45 -41.61 -7.34
CA VAL A 106 -8.51 -41.35 -8.80
C VAL A 106 -8.35 -42.63 -9.64
N SER A 107 -8.21 -43.79 -9.01
CA SER A 107 -7.98 -45.08 -9.67
C SER A 107 -9.04 -46.10 -9.30
N PHE A 108 -10.27 -45.93 -9.81
CA PHE A 108 -11.44 -46.76 -9.46
C PHE A 108 -11.12 -48.26 -9.35
N ALA A 109 -11.76 -48.93 -8.38
CA ALA A 109 -11.67 -50.35 -8.06
C ALA A 109 -10.34 -50.89 -7.47
N LEU A 110 -9.24 -50.12 -7.44
CA LEU A 110 -8.07 -50.51 -6.62
C LEU A 110 -8.40 -50.40 -5.11
N LYS A 111 -7.55 -50.96 -4.24
CA LYS A 111 -7.78 -50.96 -2.78
C LYS A 111 -7.91 -49.51 -2.28
N ALA A 112 -9.00 -49.20 -1.57
CA ALA A 112 -9.13 -47.90 -0.91
C ALA A 112 -8.05 -47.73 0.18
N PRO A 113 -7.52 -46.51 0.38
CA PRO A 113 -6.54 -46.31 1.43
C PRO A 113 -7.12 -46.55 2.82
N ASP A 114 -6.32 -47.18 3.66
CA ASP A 114 -6.58 -47.16 5.10
C ASP A 114 -6.04 -45.87 5.73
N SER A 115 -6.52 -45.59 6.94
CA SER A 115 -6.19 -44.39 7.72
C SER A 115 -4.69 -44.23 8.03
N GLY A 116 -3.91 -45.31 7.92
CA GLY A 116 -2.46 -45.34 8.13
C GLY A 116 -1.64 -45.45 6.85
N GLU A 117 -2.27 -45.41 5.67
CA GLU A 117 -1.58 -45.55 4.39
C GLU A 117 -0.58 -44.40 4.21
N GLN A 118 0.63 -44.77 3.80
CA GLN A 118 1.68 -43.79 3.54
C GLN A 118 1.72 -43.46 2.06
N TYR A 119 1.77 -42.16 1.79
CA TYR A 119 1.83 -41.62 0.46
C TYR A 119 3.12 -40.84 0.25
N ARG A 120 3.62 -40.87 -0.99
CA ARG A 120 4.73 -40.01 -1.45
C ARG A 120 4.25 -39.13 -2.60
N PRO A 121 4.90 -37.98 -2.85
CA PRO A 121 4.64 -37.20 -4.06
C PRO A 121 4.78 -38.10 -5.30
N GLY A 122 3.75 -38.12 -6.13
CA GLY A 122 3.72 -38.86 -7.39
C GLY A 122 3.86 -37.92 -8.58
N ASP A 123 3.70 -38.50 -9.77
CA ASP A 123 3.75 -37.77 -11.04
C ASP A 123 2.43 -37.03 -11.35
N GLU A 124 2.40 -36.40 -12.52
CA GLU A 124 1.18 -35.83 -13.12
C GLU A 124 0.03 -36.84 -13.11
N LEU A 125 -1.19 -36.40 -12.80
CA LEU A 125 -2.36 -37.26 -12.87
C LEU A 125 -2.61 -37.75 -14.30
N LEU A 126 -2.57 -39.07 -14.44
CA LEU A 126 -2.93 -39.79 -15.67
C LEU A 126 -4.26 -40.51 -15.46
N THR A 127 -4.92 -40.84 -16.57
CA THR A 127 -6.02 -41.82 -16.57
C THR A 127 -5.54 -43.15 -16.00
N LYS A 128 -6.47 -43.98 -15.50
CA LYS A 128 -6.25 -45.36 -15.05
C LYS A 128 -5.52 -46.19 -16.13
N TRP A 129 -5.73 -45.84 -17.40
CA TRP A 129 -5.16 -46.50 -18.56
C TRP A 129 -3.74 -46.02 -18.91
N GLY A 130 -3.14 -45.13 -18.11
CA GLY A 130 -1.82 -44.54 -18.36
C GLY A 130 -1.79 -43.43 -19.42
N GLY A 131 -2.95 -43.06 -19.98
CA GLY A 131 -3.07 -41.95 -20.93
C GLY A 131 -3.10 -40.60 -20.22
N LYS A 132 -2.57 -39.57 -20.88
CA LYS A 132 -2.65 -38.18 -20.40
C LYS A 132 -4.09 -37.69 -20.40
N ILE A 133 -4.45 -36.93 -19.37
CA ILE A 133 -5.73 -36.23 -19.29
C ILE A 133 -5.70 -35.01 -20.22
N PRO A 134 -6.78 -34.72 -20.99
CA PRO A 134 -6.87 -33.49 -21.77
C PRO A 134 -6.65 -32.24 -20.91
N GLU A 135 -6.02 -31.20 -21.46
CA GLU A 135 -5.63 -30.01 -20.68
C GLU A 135 -6.81 -29.31 -20.00
N ASP A 136 -7.92 -29.11 -20.71
CA ASP A 136 -9.14 -28.52 -20.14
C ASP A 136 -9.69 -29.36 -18.97
N THR A 137 -9.63 -30.69 -19.08
CA THR A 137 -10.08 -31.59 -18.02
C THR A 137 -9.13 -31.57 -16.83
N ALA A 138 -7.81 -31.54 -17.05
CA ALA A 138 -6.82 -31.39 -16.00
C ALA A 138 -7.01 -30.07 -15.24
N ALA A 139 -7.25 -28.96 -15.95
CA ALA A 139 -7.52 -27.66 -15.36
C ALA A 139 -8.85 -27.63 -14.58
N ASN A 140 -9.90 -28.30 -15.08
CA ASN A 140 -11.15 -28.50 -14.33
C ASN A 140 -10.90 -29.26 -13.02
N ILE A 141 -10.10 -30.33 -13.05
CA ILE A 141 -9.76 -31.11 -11.85
C ILE A 141 -9.00 -30.25 -10.84
N SER A 142 -7.95 -29.52 -11.27
CA SER A 142 -7.19 -28.63 -10.38
C SER A 142 -8.10 -27.59 -9.72
N TYR A 143 -8.99 -26.97 -10.49
CA TYR A 143 -9.95 -26.00 -9.96
C TYR A 143 -10.88 -26.63 -8.92
N LEU A 144 -11.45 -27.80 -9.22
CA LEU A 144 -12.37 -28.47 -8.31
C LEU A 144 -11.69 -28.92 -7.01
N LEU A 145 -10.44 -29.37 -7.08
CA LEU A 145 -9.67 -29.74 -5.89
C LEU A 145 -9.35 -28.51 -5.02
N LEU A 146 -9.00 -27.37 -5.64
CA LEU A 146 -8.79 -26.12 -4.92
C LEU A 146 -10.07 -25.63 -4.22
N ARG A 147 -11.23 -25.72 -4.89
CA ARG A 147 -12.48 -25.12 -4.40
C ARG A 147 -13.34 -26.04 -3.54
N TYR A 148 -13.30 -27.34 -3.79
CA TYR A 148 -14.21 -28.32 -3.21
C TYR A 148 -13.49 -29.52 -2.59
N GLY A 149 -12.16 -29.57 -2.60
CA GLY A 149 -11.37 -30.69 -2.07
C GLY A 149 -11.54 -30.90 -0.56
N ASP A 150 -11.90 -29.86 0.19
CA ASP A 150 -12.15 -29.88 1.63
C ASP A 150 -13.63 -29.81 2.02
N THR A 151 -14.54 -29.94 1.03
CA THR A 151 -15.99 -29.86 1.29
C THR A 151 -16.44 -30.86 2.35
N GLN A 152 -17.32 -30.40 3.23
CA GLN A 152 -17.98 -31.20 4.27
C GLN A 152 -19.42 -31.58 3.87
N ASP A 153 -19.85 -31.17 2.68
CA ASP A 153 -21.15 -31.53 2.12
C ASP A 153 -21.08 -32.89 1.40
N ALA A 154 -21.99 -33.81 1.76
CA ALA A 154 -22.00 -35.17 1.22
C ALA A 154 -22.34 -35.22 -0.28
N ASP A 155 -23.23 -34.35 -0.74
CA ASP A 155 -23.62 -34.29 -2.15
C ASP A 155 -22.48 -33.73 -3.00
N GLU A 156 -21.78 -32.70 -2.53
CA GLU A 156 -20.60 -32.13 -3.19
C GLU A 156 -19.42 -33.10 -3.22
N ALA A 157 -19.12 -33.76 -2.10
CA ALA A 157 -18.01 -34.72 -2.05
C ALA A 157 -18.26 -35.90 -3.00
N ALA A 158 -19.49 -36.41 -3.06
CA ALA A 158 -19.87 -37.46 -4.00
C ALA A 158 -19.82 -36.97 -5.46
N ALA A 159 -20.28 -35.75 -5.73
CA ALA A 159 -20.20 -35.15 -7.06
C ALA A 159 -18.75 -34.99 -7.53
N LEU A 160 -17.87 -34.50 -6.66
CA LEU A 160 -16.44 -34.38 -6.92
C LEU A 160 -15.81 -35.75 -7.20
N ALA A 161 -16.03 -36.74 -6.34
CA ALA A 161 -15.53 -38.10 -6.54
C ALA A 161 -16.03 -38.72 -7.85
N HIS A 162 -17.31 -38.55 -8.16
CA HIS A 162 -17.90 -39.00 -9.42
C HIS A 162 -17.23 -38.35 -10.64
N LEU A 163 -17.05 -37.02 -10.63
CA LEU A 163 -16.39 -36.30 -11.72
C LEU A 163 -14.95 -36.76 -11.90
N LEU A 164 -14.18 -36.88 -10.81
CA LEU A 164 -12.82 -37.40 -10.83
C LEU A 164 -12.77 -38.78 -11.49
N HIS A 165 -13.57 -39.74 -11.03
CA HIS A 165 -13.61 -41.07 -11.62
C HIS A 165 -14.10 -41.08 -13.08
N SER A 166 -15.05 -40.22 -13.44
CA SER A 166 -15.54 -40.10 -14.82
C SER A 166 -14.45 -39.60 -15.78
N TRP A 167 -13.48 -38.81 -15.29
CA TRP A 167 -12.38 -38.30 -16.12
C TRP A 167 -11.14 -39.18 -16.07
N THR A 168 -10.86 -39.82 -14.93
CA THR A 168 -9.64 -40.60 -14.75
C THR A 168 -9.84 -42.07 -15.06
N ALA A 169 -11.03 -42.64 -14.90
CA ALA A 169 -11.25 -44.07 -14.96
C ALA A 169 -12.44 -44.50 -15.84
N ALA A 170 -13.03 -43.60 -16.63
CA ALA A 170 -14.09 -43.96 -17.58
C ALA A 170 -13.64 -45.07 -18.56
N PRO A 171 -14.57 -45.93 -18.99
CA PRO A 171 -14.29 -46.99 -19.94
C PRO A 171 -13.85 -46.41 -21.28
N ARG A 172 -12.79 -46.97 -21.87
CA ARG A 172 -12.37 -46.62 -23.25
C ARG A 172 -13.32 -47.23 -24.26
N THR A 173 -13.85 -48.40 -23.93
CA THR A 173 -14.85 -49.13 -24.70
C THR A 173 -15.83 -49.82 -23.76
N PRO A 174 -17.03 -50.22 -24.21
CA PRO A 174 -17.97 -50.99 -23.38
C PRO A 174 -17.38 -52.29 -22.81
N ALA A 175 -16.33 -52.85 -23.42
CA ALA A 175 -15.65 -54.04 -22.91
C ALA A 175 -14.95 -53.78 -21.56
N ASP A 176 -14.52 -52.54 -21.27
CA ASP A 176 -13.93 -52.19 -19.98
C ASP A 176 -14.97 -52.21 -18.83
N LEU A 177 -16.26 -52.43 -19.12
CA LEU A 177 -17.34 -52.60 -18.12
C LEU A 177 -17.76 -54.07 -17.93
N ASP A 178 -17.05 -55.01 -18.55
CA ASP A 178 -17.34 -56.43 -18.37
C ASP A 178 -17.11 -56.85 -16.91
N ARG A 179 -18.16 -57.37 -16.28
CA ARG A 179 -18.19 -57.76 -14.87
C ARG A 179 -17.19 -58.86 -14.51
N ASP A 180 -16.68 -59.60 -15.48
CA ASP A 180 -15.68 -60.65 -15.25
C ASP A 180 -14.26 -60.08 -15.22
N LEU A 181 -14.07 -58.80 -15.58
CA LEU A 181 -12.77 -58.14 -15.50
C LEU A 181 -12.29 -57.95 -14.06
N PRO A 182 -11.00 -58.15 -13.79
CA PRO A 182 -10.42 -57.86 -12.49
C PRO A 182 -10.39 -56.35 -12.20
N PHE A 183 -10.16 -56.00 -10.93
CA PHE A 183 -10.22 -54.63 -10.42
C PHE A 183 -9.23 -53.65 -11.08
N ASP A 184 -8.11 -54.16 -11.59
CA ASP A 184 -7.09 -53.39 -12.30
C ASP A 184 -7.47 -53.09 -13.76
N GLN A 185 -8.44 -53.82 -14.32
CA GLN A 185 -8.89 -53.70 -15.71
C GLN A 185 -10.30 -53.14 -15.88
N ILE A 186 -11.14 -53.17 -14.84
CA ILE A 186 -12.49 -52.61 -14.88
C ILE A 186 -12.47 -51.07 -14.92
N GLY A 187 -13.25 -50.48 -15.83
CA GLY A 187 -13.53 -49.05 -15.90
C GLY A 187 -14.67 -48.63 -14.98
N TYR A 188 -14.75 -47.34 -14.65
CA TYR A 188 -15.82 -46.77 -13.86
C TYR A 188 -17.09 -46.60 -14.70
N ASP A 189 -18.18 -47.29 -14.34
CA ASP A 189 -19.47 -47.17 -15.03
C ASP A 189 -20.15 -45.83 -14.70
N VAL A 190 -19.84 -44.81 -15.50
CA VAL A 190 -20.28 -43.43 -15.28
C VAL A 190 -21.82 -43.35 -15.16
N ASP A 191 -22.55 -43.96 -16.09
CA ASP A 191 -24.00 -43.84 -16.16
C ASP A 191 -24.68 -44.61 -15.02
N MET A 192 -24.20 -45.81 -14.70
CA MET A 192 -24.71 -46.58 -13.57
C MET A 192 -24.52 -45.83 -12.26
N GLN A 193 -23.31 -45.31 -12.03
CA GLN A 193 -22.96 -44.65 -10.77
C GLN A 193 -23.71 -43.34 -10.64
N PHE A 194 -23.74 -42.51 -11.70
CA PHE A 194 -24.54 -41.29 -11.71
C PHE A 194 -26.03 -41.58 -11.46
N GLY A 195 -26.60 -42.59 -12.11
CA GLY A 195 -28.00 -42.98 -11.95
C GLY A 195 -28.37 -43.32 -10.51
N LYS A 196 -27.43 -43.87 -9.73
CA LYS A 196 -27.60 -44.25 -8.32
C LYS A 196 -27.38 -43.11 -7.32
N LEU A 197 -26.81 -41.99 -7.74
CA LEU A 197 -26.60 -40.84 -6.84
C LEU A 197 -27.95 -40.24 -6.38
N PRO A 198 -28.02 -39.69 -5.15
CA PRO A 198 -29.12 -38.84 -4.70
C PRO A 198 -29.34 -37.63 -5.62
N ALA A 199 -30.54 -37.04 -5.56
CA ALA A 199 -30.86 -35.87 -6.39
C ALA A 199 -29.91 -34.69 -6.14
N GLY A 200 -29.60 -34.38 -4.87
CA GLY A 200 -28.66 -33.31 -4.53
C GLY A 200 -27.26 -33.53 -5.09
N ALA A 201 -26.72 -34.74 -5.00
CA ALA A 201 -25.44 -35.10 -5.61
C ALA A 201 -25.46 -34.98 -7.15
N LYS A 202 -26.57 -35.35 -7.81
CA LYS A 202 -26.72 -35.16 -9.27
C LYS A 202 -26.70 -33.68 -9.66
N ASP A 203 -27.43 -32.85 -8.92
CA ASP A 203 -27.44 -31.40 -9.12
C ASP A 203 -26.05 -30.81 -8.87
N ALA A 204 -25.34 -31.30 -7.86
CA ALA A 204 -23.97 -30.90 -7.56
C ALA A 204 -22.99 -31.30 -8.67
N VAL A 205 -23.13 -32.46 -9.32
CA VAL A 205 -22.30 -32.85 -10.47
C VAL A 205 -22.39 -31.83 -11.60
N GLU A 206 -23.60 -31.41 -11.96
CA GLU A 206 -23.79 -30.42 -13.04
C GLU A 206 -23.32 -29.02 -12.63
N ARG A 207 -23.56 -28.63 -11.37
CA ARG A 207 -23.05 -27.36 -10.82
C ARG A 207 -21.53 -27.30 -10.81
N LEU A 208 -20.85 -28.29 -10.22
CA LEU A 208 -19.38 -28.33 -10.15
C LEU A 208 -18.77 -28.37 -11.55
N ARG A 209 -19.34 -29.15 -12.47
CA ARG A 209 -18.88 -29.17 -13.87
C ARG A 209 -19.00 -27.81 -14.53
N THR A 210 -20.12 -27.12 -14.35
CA THR A 210 -20.37 -25.79 -14.91
C THR A 210 -19.40 -24.77 -14.33
N ASP A 211 -19.23 -24.79 -13.01
CA ASP A 211 -18.35 -23.89 -12.29
C ASP A 211 -16.88 -24.08 -12.70
N ALA A 212 -16.40 -25.32 -12.75
CA ALA A 212 -15.06 -25.63 -13.24
C ALA A 212 -14.83 -25.15 -14.68
N ASN A 213 -15.80 -25.36 -15.57
CA ASN A 213 -15.70 -24.88 -16.94
C ASN A 213 -15.64 -23.35 -17.04
N ALA A 214 -16.32 -22.64 -16.14
CA ALA A 214 -16.32 -21.19 -16.10
C ALA A 214 -15.03 -20.62 -15.48
N ASN A 215 -14.43 -21.32 -14.52
CA ASN A 215 -13.40 -20.74 -13.65
C ASN A 215 -12.05 -21.50 -13.66
N ARG A 216 -11.85 -22.49 -14.53
CA ARG A 216 -10.58 -23.22 -14.62
C ARG A 216 -9.37 -22.33 -14.93
N GLY A 217 -8.21 -22.76 -14.45
CA GLY A 217 -6.93 -22.08 -14.69
C GLY A 217 -6.40 -22.20 -16.14
N PRO A 218 -5.22 -21.62 -16.42
CA PRO A 218 -4.39 -20.85 -15.49
C PRO A 218 -5.06 -19.55 -15.05
N TRP A 219 -4.89 -19.18 -13.79
CA TRP A 219 -5.29 -17.87 -13.30
C TRP A 219 -4.15 -16.87 -13.44
N THR A 220 -4.50 -15.60 -13.53
CA THR A 220 -3.59 -14.47 -13.39
C THR A 220 -4.12 -13.53 -12.32
N ALA A 221 -3.22 -12.84 -11.64
CA ALA A 221 -3.54 -11.85 -10.64
C ALA A 221 -2.82 -10.54 -10.97
N GLU A 222 -3.48 -9.41 -10.73
CA GLU A 222 -2.92 -8.09 -10.94
C GLU A 222 -3.34 -7.18 -9.80
N VAL A 223 -2.40 -6.41 -9.25
CA VAL A 223 -2.68 -5.33 -8.30
C VAL A 223 -2.52 -4.02 -9.06
N THR A 224 -3.41 -3.07 -8.82
CA THR A 224 -3.42 -1.76 -9.46
C THR A 224 -3.48 -0.68 -8.38
N ALA A 225 -2.46 0.17 -8.37
CA ALA A 225 -2.43 1.38 -7.56
C ALA A 225 -3.26 2.49 -8.25
N PRO A 226 -3.75 3.50 -7.50
CA PRO A 226 -4.33 4.71 -8.06
C PRO A 226 -3.41 5.39 -9.08
N GLU A 227 -3.99 5.95 -10.15
CA GLU A 227 -3.23 6.77 -11.11
C GLU A 227 -2.79 8.11 -10.50
N GLU A 228 -3.59 8.64 -9.58
CA GLU A 228 -3.30 9.89 -8.88
C GLU A 228 -2.32 9.65 -7.72
N GLN A 229 -1.39 10.59 -7.54
CA GLN A 229 -0.48 10.58 -6.40
C GLN A 229 -1.27 10.68 -5.09
N GLN A 230 -1.02 9.77 -4.17
CA GLN A 230 -1.70 9.75 -2.87
C GLN A 230 -1.07 10.74 -1.88
N THR A 231 -1.80 11.04 -0.80
CA THR A 231 -1.26 11.76 0.36
C THR A 231 -0.85 10.78 1.45
N ILE A 232 0.34 10.95 2.02
CA ILE A 232 0.80 10.15 3.17
C ILE A 232 -0.14 10.39 4.35
N GLY A 233 -0.60 9.30 4.96
CA GLY A 233 -1.59 9.31 6.04
C GLY A 233 -3.05 9.35 5.58
N GLU A 234 -3.34 9.48 4.29
CA GLU A 234 -4.69 9.40 3.73
C GLU A 234 -4.89 8.08 2.96
N ALA A 235 -6.01 7.40 3.23
CA ALA A 235 -6.35 6.16 2.55
C ALA A 235 -6.76 6.42 1.09
N GLY A 236 -6.24 5.62 0.17
CA GLY A 236 -6.69 5.55 -1.22
C GLY A 236 -7.07 4.14 -1.63
N ASP A 237 -7.93 4.05 -2.64
CA ASP A 237 -8.49 2.77 -3.12
C ASP A 237 -7.57 2.09 -4.12
N TRP A 238 -7.04 0.94 -3.75
CA TRP A 238 -6.29 0.04 -4.62
C TRP A 238 -7.20 -1.10 -5.07
N THR A 239 -6.88 -1.71 -6.20
CA THR A 239 -7.65 -2.84 -6.74
C THR A 239 -6.77 -4.05 -6.94
N VAL A 240 -7.30 -5.23 -6.67
CA VAL A 240 -6.74 -6.51 -7.13
C VAL A 240 -7.74 -7.19 -8.04
N SER A 241 -7.27 -7.76 -9.14
CA SER A 241 -8.09 -8.55 -10.05
C SER A 241 -7.52 -9.95 -10.21
N VAL A 242 -8.40 -10.94 -10.34
CA VAL A 242 -8.05 -12.33 -10.64
C VAL A 242 -8.85 -12.77 -11.85
N THR A 243 -8.15 -13.20 -12.90
CA THR A 243 -8.79 -13.66 -14.13
C THR A 243 -8.39 -15.08 -14.48
N ASN A 244 -9.30 -15.80 -15.15
CA ASN A 244 -9.07 -17.14 -15.65
C ASN A 244 -8.35 -17.14 -17.02
N ALA A 245 -8.15 -18.32 -17.59
CA ALA A 245 -7.48 -18.50 -18.89
C ALA A 245 -8.16 -17.78 -20.07
N ALA A 246 -9.46 -17.47 -19.94
CA ALA A 246 -10.25 -16.74 -20.93
C ALA A 246 -10.30 -15.23 -20.66
N GLY A 247 -9.55 -14.73 -19.67
CA GLY A 247 -9.56 -13.33 -19.25
C GLY A 247 -10.84 -12.89 -18.53
N LYS A 248 -11.66 -13.84 -18.05
CA LYS A 248 -12.85 -13.52 -17.25
C LYS A 248 -12.48 -13.51 -15.77
N GLY A 249 -13.09 -12.59 -15.02
CA GLY A 249 -12.95 -12.52 -13.58
C GLY A 249 -13.35 -13.80 -12.87
N VAL A 250 -12.57 -14.19 -11.86
CA VAL A 250 -12.84 -15.36 -11.02
C VAL A 250 -13.38 -14.89 -9.67
N PRO A 251 -14.62 -15.26 -9.32
CA PRO A 251 -15.25 -14.78 -8.10
C PRO A 251 -14.79 -15.54 -6.85
N ASN A 252 -15.04 -14.92 -5.68
CA ASN A 252 -14.85 -15.52 -4.37
C ASN A 252 -13.42 -16.04 -4.10
N VAL A 253 -12.40 -15.43 -4.70
CA VAL A 253 -10.99 -15.80 -4.47
C VAL A 253 -10.50 -15.09 -3.22
N PRO A 254 -10.12 -15.80 -2.14
CA PRO A 254 -9.49 -15.19 -0.98
C PRO A 254 -8.06 -14.79 -1.31
N ILE A 255 -7.69 -13.56 -0.94
CA ILE A 255 -6.40 -12.94 -1.25
C ILE A 255 -5.82 -12.41 0.05
N SER A 256 -4.59 -12.77 0.35
CA SER A 256 -3.81 -12.16 1.43
C SER A 256 -3.03 -10.97 0.89
N LEU A 257 -3.03 -9.86 1.62
CA LEU A 257 -2.33 -8.63 1.26
C LEU A 257 -1.19 -8.37 2.24
N SER A 258 -0.08 -7.84 1.73
CA SER A 258 1.03 -7.32 2.52
C SER A 258 1.52 -6.03 1.89
N ALA A 259 1.93 -5.06 2.69
CA ALA A 259 2.42 -3.78 2.19
C ALA A 259 3.76 -3.38 2.80
N GLU A 260 4.50 -2.59 2.04
CA GLU A 260 5.72 -1.90 2.46
C GLU A 260 5.53 -0.40 2.22
N GLY A 261 5.90 0.43 3.20
CA GLY A 261 5.67 1.88 3.12
C GLY A 261 4.19 2.27 3.11
N ALA A 262 3.30 1.38 3.56
CA ALA A 262 1.87 1.63 3.70
C ALA A 262 1.22 0.69 4.72
N GLU A 263 0.01 1.04 5.14
CA GLU A 263 -0.90 0.21 5.92
C GLU A 263 -2.09 -0.21 5.05
N VAL A 264 -2.56 -1.45 5.21
CA VAL A 264 -3.67 -2.02 4.43
C VAL A 264 -4.77 -2.50 5.36
N GLY A 265 -5.72 -1.62 5.66
CA GLY A 265 -6.90 -1.89 6.48
C GLY A 265 -6.62 -2.36 7.92
N ASP A 266 -7.69 -2.42 8.73
CA ASP A 266 -7.62 -2.92 10.10
C ASP A 266 -7.91 -4.43 10.15
N GLU A 267 -6.96 -5.19 10.72
CA GLU A 267 -7.03 -6.60 11.11
C GLU A 267 -7.13 -7.66 9.98
N ARG A 268 -5.98 -8.29 9.71
CA ARG A 268 -5.77 -9.40 8.75
C ARG A 268 -6.11 -8.99 7.32
N ALA A 269 -5.22 -8.21 6.71
CA ALA A 269 -5.31 -7.70 5.35
C ALA A 269 -5.58 -8.84 4.35
N SER A 270 -6.85 -9.17 4.18
CA SER A 270 -7.33 -10.20 3.28
C SER A 270 -8.63 -9.71 2.67
N VAL A 271 -8.74 -9.91 1.37
CA VAL A 271 -9.90 -9.51 0.58
C VAL A 271 -10.39 -10.70 -0.22
N THR A 272 -11.63 -10.62 -0.67
CA THR A 272 -12.22 -11.67 -1.52
C THR A 272 -12.76 -11.02 -2.78
N THR A 273 -12.44 -11.60 -3.94
CA THR A 273 -12.94 -11.06 -5.21
C THR A 273 -14.47 -11.15 -5.29
N GLY A 274 -15.09 -10.11 -5.85
CA GLY A 274 -16.50 -10.06 -6.20
C GLY A 274 -16.83 -10.89 -7.44
N GLU A 275 -18.06 -10.76 -7.92
CA GLU A 275 -18.58 -11.53 -9.07
C GLU A 275 -17.78 -11.32 -10.36
N ASP A 276 -17.16 -10.14 -10.52
CA ASP A 276 -16.35 -9.75 -11.67
C ASP A 276 -14.86 -10.10 -11.52
N GLY A 277 -14.49 -10.81 -10.45
CA GLY A 277 -13.11 -11.18 -10.16
C GLY A 277 -12.24 -10.06 -9.62
N THR A 278 -12.82 -8.93 -9.18
CA THR A 278 -12.07 -7.81 -8.59
C THR A 278 -12.36 -7.62 -7.11
N ALA A 279 -11.42 -7.03 -6.37
CA ALA A 279 -11.64 -6.54 -5.02
C ALA A 279 -10.93 -5.20 -4.84
N THR A 280 -11.63 -4.24 -4.24
CA THR A 280 -11.07 -2.93 -3.86
C THR A 280 -10.71 -2.93 -2.38
N PHE A 281 -9.59 -2.30 -2.04
CA PHE A 281 -9.13 -2.17 -0.66
C PHE A 281 -8.42 -0.85 -0.42
N ALA A 282 -8.54 -0.36 0.81
CA ALA A 282 -7.93 0.89 1.23
C ALA A 282 -6.45 0.68 1.60
N VAL A 283 -5.59 1.55 1.08
CA VAL A 283 -4.17 1.61 1.38
C VAL A 283 -3.83 3.02 1.85
N THR A 284 -3.27 3.13 3.05
CA THR A 284 -2.79 4.37 3.63
C THR A 284 -1.27 4.43 3.52
N PRO A 285 -0.70 5.26 2.64
CA PRO A 285 0.75 5.37 2.51
C PRO A 285 1.38 5.93 3.79
N THR A 286 2.52 5.36 4.18
CA THR A 286 3.39 5.84 5.27
C THR A 286 4.76 6.28 4.75
N ALA A 287 5.03 6.09 3.46
CA ALA A 287 6.21 6.52 2.73
C ALA A 287 5.85 7.00 1.31
N GLU A 288 6.80 7.64 0.62
CA GLU A 288 6.60 8.21 -0.73
C GLU A 288 6.39 7.16 -1.82
N GLU A 289 6.92 5.94 -1.63
CA GLU A 289 6.80 4.83 -2.59
C GLU A 289 6.13 3.62 -1.91
N PRO A 290 4.81 3.69 -1.62
CA PRO A 290 4.09 2.55 -1.06
C PRO A 290 4.04 1.41 -2.07
N SER A 291 4.14 0.17 -1.58
CA SER A 291 3.90 -1.02 -2.40
C SER A 291 2.99 -2.01 -1.69
N VAL A 292 2.18 -2.72 -2.48
CA VAL A 292 1.30 -3.79 -2.00
C VAL A 292 1.57 -5.04 -2.81
N THR A 293 1.70 -6.16 -2.12
CA THR A 293 1.74 -7.51 -2.68
C THR A 293 0.50 -8.28 -2.26
N ALA A 294 -0.19 -8.83 -3.24
CA ALA A 294 -1.30 -9.77 -3.10
C ALA A 294 -0.81 -11.20 -3.33
N SER A 295 -1.18 -12.12 -2.44
CA SER A 295 -0.88 -13.55 -2.50
C SER A 295 -2.16 -14.37 -2.41
N LEU A 296 -2.31 -15.36 -3.29
CA LEU A 296 -3.50 -16.22 -3.32
C LEU A 296 -3.18 -17.65 -3.79
N SER A 297 -4.01 -18.62 -3.40
CA SER A 297 -3.98 -19.96 -3.99
C SER A 297 -4.73 -19.98 -5.32
N ALA A 298 -4.10 -20.50 -6.36
CA ALA A 298 -4.68 -20.69 -7.68
C ALA A 298 -4.60 -22.14 -8.12
N PRO A 299 -5.43 -22.59 -9.08
CA PRO A 299 -5.31 -23.93 -9.63
C PRO A 299 -3.95 -24.11 -10.29
N ALA A 300 -3.26 -25.20 -9.95
CA ALA A 300 -2.09 -25.69 -10.63
C ALA A 300 -2.45 -26.02 -12.10
N PRO A 301 -1.54 -25.83 -13.06
CA PRO A 301 -1.81 -26.11 -14.47
C PRO A 301 -2.25 -27.55 -14.72
N ARG A 302 -1.76 -28.49 -13.92
CA ARG A 302 -2.18 -29.90 -13.91
C ARG A 302 -2.17 -30.44 -12.47
N PRO A 303 -3.10 -31.35 -12.13
CA PRO A 303 -3.13 -31.96 -10.81
C PRO A 303 -2.07 -33.06 -10.70
N TYR A 304 -1.47 -33.19 -9.52
CA TYR A 304 -0.51 -34.24 -9.20
C TYR A 304 -1.14 -35.24 -8.22
N VAL A 305 -0.78 -36.52 -8.40
CA VAL A 305 -1.21 -37.57 -7.48
C VAL A 305 -0.23 -37.73 -6.35
N GLN A 306 -0.71 -38.33 -5.27
CA GLN A 306 0.14 -38.99 -4.31
C GLN A 306 0.08 -40.49 -4.56
N ASP A 307 1.26 -41.11 -4.70
CA ASP A 307 1.38 -42.54 -4.91
C ASP A 307 1.48 -43.26 -3.57
N PRO A 308 0.70 -44.34 -3.37
CA PRO A 308 0.81 -45.15 -2.16
C PRO A 308 2.16 -45.87 -2.15
N VAL A 309 2.72 -46.06 -0.95
CA VAL A 309 3.93 -46.86 -0.77
C VAL A 309 3.64 -48.35 -1.01
N THR A 310 2.39 -48.78 -0.81
CA THR A 310 1.92 -50.14 -1.13
C THR A 310 1.34 -50.22 -2.56
N ALA A 311 1.69 -51.28 -3.30
CA ALA A 311 1.46 -51.34 -4.76
C ALA A 311 -0.01 -51.48 -5.20
N ASP A 312 -0.91 -51.93 -4.31
CA ASP A 312 -2.29 -52.27 -4.66
C ASP A 312 -3.32 -51.24 -4.18
N THR A 313 -2.87 -50.17 -3.53
CA THR A 313 -3.73 -49.08 -3.03
C THR A 313 -4.00 -48.03 -4.13
N GLN A 314 -5.15 -47.35 -4.06
CA GLN A 314 -5.49 -46.26 -4.96
C GLN A 314 -4.51 -45.10 -4.84
N ARG A 315 -4.21 -44.46 -5.97
CA ARG A 315 -3.59 -43.13 -5.95
C ARG A 315 -4.63 -42.12 -5.51
N VAL A 316 -4.19 -41.10 -4.79
CA VAL A 316 -5.09 -40.08 -4.24
C VAL A 316 -4.68 -38.67 -4.63
N VAL A 317 -5.65 -37.77 -4.58
CA VAL A 317 -5.48 -36.32 -4.65
C VAL A 317 -6.13 -35.71 -3.41
N SER A 318 -5.47 -34.74 -2.77
CA SER A 318 -6.00 -34.06 -1.57
C SER A 318 -6.33 -32.61 -1.90
N THR A 319 -5.28 -31.78 -2.03
CA THR A 319 -5.34 -30.37 -2.46
C THR A 319 -4.25 -30.03 -3.48
N GLY A 320 -3.45 -31.03 -3.91
CA GLY A 320 -2.23 -30.88 -4.74
C GLY A 320 -2.44 -30.38 -6.18
N GLY A 321 -3.61 -29.80 -6.46
CA GLY A 321 -3.91 -29.05 -7.67
C GLY A 321 -3.86 -27.55 -7.44
N GLU A 322 -3.15 -27.05 -6.42
CA GLU A 322 -2.99 -25.62 -6.14
C GLU A 322 -1.53 -25.15 -6.27
N GLN A 323 -1.35 -23.89 -6.61
CA GLN A 323 -0.09 -23.15 -6.65
C GLN A 323 -0.32 -21.79 -5.99
N GLU A 324 0.75 -21.17 -5.50
CA GLU A 324 0.69 -19.78 -5.03
C GLU A 324 0.87 -18.83 -6.22
N LEU A 325 0.00 -17.82 -6.33
CA LEU A 325 0.19 -16.67 -7.20
C LEU A 325 0.45 -15.43 -6.36
N THR A 326 1.42 -14.63 -6.81
CA THR A 326 1.71 -13.32 -6.24
C THR A 326 1.62 -12.24 -7.31
N ALA A 327 1.10 -11.09 -6.92
CA ALA A 327 1.04 -9.89 -7.75
C ALA A 327 1.36 -8.68 -6.90
N SER A 328 2.11 -7.73 -7.44
CA SER A 328 2.52 -6.54 -6.68
C SER A 328 2.36 -5.29 -7.53
N ALA A 329 2.05 -4.18 -6.87
CA ALA A 329 2.09 -2.86 -7.46
C ALA A 329 2.70 -1.85 -6.49
N SER A 330 3.25 -0.79 -7.06
CA SER A 330 3.75 0.36 -6.31
C SER A 330 2.95 1.60 -6.73
N GLY A 331 2.70 2.48 -5.78
CA GLY A 331 2.13 3.79 -6.00
C GLY A 331 3.15 4.88 -5.70
N THR A 332 2.72 6.13 -5.82
CA THR A 332 3.46 7.29 -5.35
C THR A 332 2.62 8.06 -4.35
N ALA A 333 3.24 8.55 -3.29
CA ALA A 333 2.61 9.39 -2.30
C ALA A 333 3.49 10.60 -1.96
N LYS A 334 2.88 11.66 -1.44
CA LYS A 334 3.60 12.81 -0.88
C LYS A 334 2.99 13.24 0.43
N ASN A 335 3.75 13.97 1.24
CA ASN A 335 3.21 14.57 2.46
C ASN A 335 2.08 15.55 2.14
N ALA A 336 1.11 15.64 3.05
CA ALA A 336 0.09 16.69 2.96
C ALA A 336 0.75 18.07 2.95
N PRO A 337 0.32 18.99 2.07
CA PRO A 337 0.88 20.33 2.03
C PRO A 337 0.68 21.04 3.36
N GLY A 338 1.65 21.85 3.74
CA GLY A 338 1.56 22.72 4.90
C GLY A 338 1.11 24.13 4.52
N SER A 339 0.85 24.95 5.54
CA SER A 339 0.53 26.37 5.38
C SER A 339 1.21 27.21 6.46
N VAL A 340 1.31 28.50 6.21
CA VAL A 340 1.88 29.47 7.14
C VAL A 340 0.91 30.63 7.30
N LYS A 341 0.66 30.99 8.55
CA LYS A 341 -0.06 32.21 8.91
C LYS A 341 0.90 33.14 9.64
N VAL A 342 1.21 34.28 9.03
CA VAL A 342 2.03 35.32 9.66
C VAL A 342 1.15 36.46 10.14
N THR A 343 1.34 36.87 11.38
CA THR A 343 0.68 38.04 11.96
C THR A 343 1.72 39.14 12.19
N LYS A 344 1.51 40.31 11.60
CA LYS A 344 2.29 41.50 11.88
C LYS A 344 1.60 42.31 12.95
N VAL A 345 2.30 42.61 14.03
CA VAL A 345 1.76 43.39 15.14
C VAL A 345 2.60 44.60 15.48
N ASP A 346 1.94 45.60 16.06
CA ASP A 346 2.58 46.71 16.75
C ASP A 346 3.10 46.25 18.11
N ALA A 347 4.39 46.44 18.37
CA ALA A 347 5.06 45.93 19.57
C ALA A 347 4.53 46.56 20.87
N GLU A 348 3.95 47.76 20.82
CA GLU A 348 3.48 48.48 22.00
C GLU A 348 2.00 48.16 22.31
N SER A 349 1.15 48.10 21.28
CA SER A 349 -0.30 47.97 21.41
C SER A 349 -0.83 46.57 21.12
N GLY A 350 -0.02 45.71 20.49
CA GLY A 350 -0.41 44.37 20.05
C GLY A 350 -1.43 44.34 18.90
N LYS A 351 -1.73 45.49 18.29
CA LYS A 351 -2.67 45.59 17.18
C LYS A 351 -2.03 45.10 15.88
N GLY A 352 -2.85 44.53 14.99
CA GLY A 352 -2.40 44.09 13.68
C GLY A 352 -1.98 45.26 12.78
N ILE A 353 -0.95 45.05 11.97
CA ILE A 353 -0.46 46.01 10.97
C ILE A 353 -0.70 45.44 9.57
N ALA A 354 -1.58 46.10 8.81
CA ALA A 354 -1.85 45.77 7.40
C ALA A 354 -0.87 46.47 6.45
N GLY A 355 -0.77 45.97 5.22
CA GLY A 355 0.01 46.56 4.14
C GLY A 355 1.51 46.28 4.21
N VAL A 356 1.97 45.37 5.08
CA VAL A 356 3.39 45.08 5.25
C VAL A 356 3.82 44.00 4.24
N PRO A 357 4.79 44.29 3.35
CA PRO A 357 5.32 43.31 2.42
C PRO A 357 6.31 42.38 3.13
N LEU A 358 6.02 41.09 3.10
CA LEU A 358 6.77 40.02 3.74
C LEU A 358 7.28 39.04 2.69
N ARG A 359 8.59 38.83 2.64
CA ARG A 359 9.24 37.88 1.74
C ARG A 359 9.29 36.48 2.36
N ILE A 360 8.95 35.47 1.57
CA ILE A 360 8.87 34.07 2.01
C ILE A 360 10.12 33.33 1.55
N THR A 361 10.91 32.82 2.49
CA THR A 361 12.20 32.20 2.22
C THR A 361 12.33 30.84 2.91
N GLY A 362 13.33 30.06 2.51
CA GLY A 362 13.79 28.90 3.27
C GLY A 362 14.57 29.32 4.54
N GLU A 363 15.20 28.34 5.18
CA GLU A 363 15.97 28.48 6.44
C GLU A 363 17.15 29.48 6.34
N ASP A 364 17.66 29.76 5.14
CA ASP A 364 18.80 30.66 4.92
C ASP A 364 18.42 32.15 4.79
N GLU A 365 17.12 32.47 4.94
CA GLU A 365 16.53 33.80 4.78
C GLU A 365 16.72 34.42 3.37
N LYS A 366 17.13 33.62 2.39
CA LYS A 366 17.57 34.11 1.06
C LYS A 366 16.99 33.31 -0.08
N ALA A 367 17.09 31.99 -0.03
CA ALA A 367 16.50 31.09 -1.00
C ALA A 367 14.96 31.13 -0.85
N PRO A 368 14.22 31.02 -1.95
CA PRO A 368 12.77 30.86 -1.87
C PRO A 368 12.38 29.60 -1.10
N ALA A 369 11.29 29.69 -0.32
CA ALA A 369 10.61 28.49 0.18
C ALA A 369 10.07 27.65 -1.00
N VAL A 370 9.74 26.39 -0.76
CA VAL A 370 9.32 25.46 -1.82
C VAL A 370 7.81 25.22 -1.74
N GLY A 371 7.13 25.28 -2.88
CA GLY A 371 5.72 24.92 -2.99
C GLY A 371 5.51 23.41 -2.92
N ASP A 372 4.27 22.97 -2.69
CA ASP A 372 3.87 21.57 -2.69
C ASP A 372 4.07 20.87 -4.06
N ASP A 373 4.23 21.64 -5.12
CA ASP A 373 4.65 21.16 -6.45
C ASP A 373 6.16 20.88 -6.55
N GLY A 374 6.93 21.16 -5.50
CA GLY A 374 8.38 21.04 -5.46
C GLY A 374 9.12 22.21 -6.11
N GLU A 375 8.41 23.21 -6.62
CA GLU A 375 9.01 24.37 -7.27
C GLU A 375 9.29 25.49 -6.26
N PRO A 376 10.36 26.28 -6.45
CA PRO A 376 10.64 27.38 -5.53
C PRO A 376 9.63 28.53 -5.71
N LEU A 377 9.04 28.99 -4.60
CA LEU A 377 8.09 30.11 -4.57
C LEU A 377 8.77 31.44 -4.89
N LYS A 378 8.71 31.82 -6.17
CA LYS A 378 9.31 33.04 -6.70
C LYS A 378 8.27 34.07 -7.09
N GLY A 379 8.58 35.34 -6.85
CA GLY A 379 7.86 36.48 -7.42
C GLY A 379 8.17 36.68 -8.90
N GLN A 380 7.47 37.62 -9.53
CA GLN A 380 7.69 37.99 -10.94
C GLN A 380 9.11 38.50 -11.24
N ASP A 381 9.82 38.95 -10.20
CA ASP A 381 11.19 39.43 -10.26
C ASP A 381 12.24 38.30 -10.14
N GLY A 382 11.78 37.04 -10.04
CA GLY A 382 12.63 35.86 -9.88
C GLY A 382 13.24 35.71 -8.48
N LYS A 383 12.93 36.62 -7.55
CA LYS A 383 13.32 36.57 -6.14
C LYS A 383 12.26 35.79 -5.34
N PRO A 384 12.50 35.47 -4.06
CA PRO A 384 11.49 34.82 -3.25
C PRO A 384 10.19 35.63 -3.20
N ALA A 385 9.06 34.93 -3.25
CA ALA A 385 7.73 35.51 -3.30
C ALA A 385 7.47 36.46 -2.12
N VAL A 386 6.67 37.49 -2.37
CA VAL A 386 6.28 38.49 -1.36
C VAL A 386 4.78 38.45 -1.17
N VAL A 387 4.34 38.30 0.07
CA VAL A 387 2.94 38.43 0.49
C VAL A 387 2.76 39.74 1.24
N THR A 388 1.53 40.26 1.30
CA THR A 388 1.23 41.50 2.02
C THR A 388 0.26 41.18 3.15
N THR A 389 0.49 41.73 4.34
CA THR A 389 -0.47 41.58 5.44
C THR A 389 -1.77 42.34 5.18
N GLU A 390 -2.89 41.77 5.59
CA GLU A 390 -4.22 42.33 5.32
C GLU A 390 -5.08 42.43 6.58
N GLY A 391 -6.06 43.33 6.51
CA GLY A 391 -7.09 43.51 7.53
C GLY A 391 -6.57 44.06 8.87
N GLU A 392 -7.50 44.33 9.79
CA GLU A 392 -7.18 44.86 11.13
C GLU A 392 -6.33 43.89 11.97
N ALA A 393 -6.32 42.61 11.62
CA ALA A 393 -5.50 41.60 12.27
C ALA A 393 -4.05 41.58 11.75
N GLY A 394 -3.74 42.26 10.64
CA GLY A 394 -2.39 42.29 10.07
C GLY A 394 -1.89 40.91 9.66
N VAL A 395 -2.74 40.10 9.00
CA VAL A 395 -2.43 38.69 8.70
C VAL A 395 -2.08 38.52 7.23
N ALA A 396 -1.06 37.70 6.96
CA ALA A 396 -0.82 37.10 5.65
C ALA A 396 -0.88 35.57 5.78
N LYS A 397 -1.39 34.90 4.73
CA LYS A 397 -1.41 33.45 4.62
C LYS A 397 -0.60 32.99 3.41
N ILE A 398 0.11 31.89 3.57
CA ILE A 398 0.79 31.17 2.50
C ILE A 398 0.32 29.73 2.59
N ASP A 399 -0.37 29.27 1.55
CA ASP A 399 -0.89 27.90 1.46
C ASP A 399 -0.01 27.07 0.51
N ASP A 400 -0.28 25.77 0.41
CA ASP A 400 0.35 24.85 -0.54
C ASP A 400 1.89 24.82 -0.47
N LEU A 401 2.43 24.79 0.75
CA LEU A 401 3.87 24.67 1.00
C LEU A 401 4.28 23.20 1.07
N GLN A 402 5.46 22.88 0.52
CA GLN A 402 6.10 21.59 0.77
C GLN A 402 6.23 21.36 2.29
N ALA A 403 6.00 20.13 2.74
CA ALA A 403 6.19 19.79 4.14
C ALA A 403 6.83 18.39 4.28
N PRO A 404 7.70 18.16 5.28
CA PRO A 404 8.22 19.15 6.21
C PRO A 404 9.23 20.11 5.55
N GLN A 405 9.19 21.39 5.92
CA GLN A 405 10.25 22.33 5.56
C GLN A 405 10.39 23.44 6.60
N LYS A 406 11.60 23.99 6.77
CA LYS A 406 11.81 25.22 7.54
C LYS A 406 11.67 26.43 6.64
N ILE A 407 10.85 27.38 7.07
CA ILE A 407 10.66 28.64 6.38
C ILE A 407 11.00 29.82 7.29
N CYS A 408 11.35 30.93 6.67
CA CYS A 408 11.46 32.22 7.31
C CYS A 408 10.62 33.24 6.55
N VAL A 409 10.04 34.18 7.28
CA VAL A 409 9.29 35.30 6.71
C VAL A 409 10.01 36.57 7.11
N VAL A 410 10.44 37.34 6.11
CA VAL A 410 11.35 38.48 6.27
C VAL A 410 10.68 39.76 5.78
N GLU A 411 10.64 40.79 6.61
CA GLU A 411 10.07 42.08 6.24
C GLU A 411 10.89 42.76 5.13
N VAL A 412 10.22 43.15 4.04
CA VAL A 412 10.89 43.76 2.87
C VAL A 412 11.09 45.26 3.05
N SER A 413 10.14 45.91 3.71
CA SER A 413 10.16 47.35 3.96
C SER A 413 9.19 47.70 5.11
N PRO A 414 9.50 48.71 5.93
CA PRO A 414 8.66 49.09 7.04
C PRO A 414 7.32 49.69 6.59
N PRO A 415 6.23 49.43 7.31
CA PRO A 415 4.99 50.19 7.17
C PRO A 415 5.18 51.66 7.59
N ASN A 416 4.30 52.54 7.10
CA ASN A 416 4.31 53.95 7.50
C ASN A 416 4.17 54.09 9.02
N GLY A 417 5.08 54.84 9.65
CA GLY A 417 5.10 55.04 11.11
C GLY A 417 5.92 54.02 11.89
N TYR A 418 6.74 53.21 11.22
CA TYR A 418 7.61 52.18 11.81
C TYR A 418 9.03 52.18 11.19
N VAL A 419 9.47 53.29 10.60
CA VAL A 419 10.72 53.38 9.84
C VAL A 419 11.95 53.47 10.75
N ASP A 420 11.82 54.08 11.92
CA ASP A 420 12.94 54.38 12.82
C ASP A 420 13.61 53.11 13.37
N ALA A 421 12.85 52.03 13.51
CA ALA A 421 13.31 50.76 14.07
C ALA A 421 13.71 49.71 13.02
N PHE A 422 13.55 50.01 11.73
CA PHE A 422 13.84 49.07 10.65
C PHE A 422 15.30 49.12 10.20
N ASP A 423 16.00 47.98 10.28
CA ASP A 423 17.35 47.81 9.75
C ASP A 423 17.29 46.97 8.46
N PRO A 424 17.61 47.53 7.27
CA PRO A 424 17.59 46.78 6.02
C PRO A 424 18.64 45.66 5.96
N ASP A 425 19.72 45.72 6.76
CA ASP A 425 20.74 44.68 6.82
C ASP A 425 20.37 43.57 7.83
N ASN A 426 19.42 43.84 8.73
CA ASN A 426 18.87 42.88 9.68
C ASN A 426 17.35 43.10 9.85
N PRO A 427 16.56 42.87 8.79
CA PRO A 427 15.12 43.13 8.81
C PRO A 427 14.40 42.23 9.82
N PRO A 428 13.28 42.68 10.41
CA PRO A 428 12.45 41.82 11.24
C PRO A 428 12.06 40.53 10.51
N SER A 429 12.33 39.39 11.14
CA SER A 429 12.03 38.06 10.59
C SER A 429 11.46 37.12 11.66
N ALA A 430 10.74 36.09 11.19
CA ALA A 430 10.32 34.97 12.01
C ALA A 430 10.47 33.67 11.22
N CYS A 431 10.98 32.63 11.86
CA CYS A 431 11.20 31.32 11.24
C CYS A 431 10.49 30.21 12.02
N GLY A 432 10.15 29.13 11.33
CA GLY A 432 9.63 27.92 11.94
C GLY A 432 9.58 26.75 10.97
N GLU A 433 9.26 25.57 11.49
CA GLU A 433 9.08 24.35 10.70
C GLU A 433 7.60 24.17 10.37
N VAL A 434 7.31 23.95 9.10
CA VAL A 434 5.98 23.62 8.59
C VAL A 434 5.87 22.10 8.59
N SER A 435 5.02 21.54 9.45
CA SER A 435 4.71 20.10 9.45
C SER A 435 3.71 19.74 8.35
N PRO A 436 3.69 18.49 7.86
CA PRO A 436 2.67 18.01 6.91
C PRO A 436 1.24 18.26 7.39
N GLY A 437 0.42 18.88 6.55
CA GLY A 437 -1.00 19.15 6.82
C GLY A 437 -1.28 20.21 7.90
N GLU A 438 -0.27 20.83 8.49
CA GLU A 438 -0.43 21.81 9.57
C GLU A 438 -0.28 23.26 9.10
N THR A 439 -0.80 24.20 9.89
CA THR A 439 -0.55 25.64 9.73
C THR A 439 0.47 26.12 10.76
N LEU A 440 1.68 26.46 10.30
CA LEU A 440 2.67 27.16 11.11
C LEU A 440 2.20 28.59 11.38
N THR A 441 2.12 29.00 12.66
CA THR A 441 1.78 30.38 13.04
C THR A 441 3.03 31.14 13.44
N LEU A 442 3.30 32.26 12.77
CA LEU A 442 4.42 33.16 13.06
C LEU A 442 3.91 34.55 13.41
N THR A 443 4.68 35.27 14.23
CA THR A 443 4.42 36.65 14.60
C THR A 443 5.68 37.48 14.40
N ILE A 444 5.53 38.65 13.79
CA ILE A 444 6.61 39.64 13.62
C ILE A 444 6.11 40.96 14.19
N ASP A 445 6.78 41.51 15.20
CA ASP A 445 6.44 42.81 15.79
C ASP A 445 7.27 43.96 15.19
N ASN A 446 6.69 45.17 15.13
CA ASN A 446 7.44 46.40 14.79
C ASN A 446 7.24 47.42 15.89
N LYS A 447 8.32 48.12 16.25
CA LYS A 447 8.26 49.26 17.15
C LYS A 447 7.82 50.52 16.38
N PRO A 448 6.77 51.23 16.82
CA PRO A 448 6.33 52.46 16.18
C PRO A 448 7.37 53.58 16.34
N ASP A 449 7.38 54.51 15.38
CA ASP A 449 8.26 55.69 15.38
C ASP A 449 8.01 56.58 16.60
N GLU A 450 9.09 57.10 17.18
CA GLU A 450 8.97 57.99 18.33
C GLU A 450 8.59 59.40 17.86
N VAL A 451 7.30 59.73 17.94
CA VAL A 451 6.85 61.10 17.68
C VAL A 451 7.38 62.02 18.77
N PRO A 452 8.19 63.06 18.45
CA PRO A 452 8.69 63.99 19.45
C PRO A 452 7.50 64.68 20.15
N LYS A 453 7.28 64.35 21.42
CA LYS A 453 6.18 64.94 22.23
C LYS A 453 6.39 66.42 22.57
N VAL A 454 7.56 66.96 22.22
CA VAL A 454 7.90 68.37 22.41
C VAL A 454 8.11 68.99 21.02
N ILE A 455 7.07 69.61 20.48
CA ILE A 455 7.29 70.75 19.59
C ILE A 455 7.90 71.81 20.49
N PRO A 456 9.14 72.30 20.26
CA PRO A 456 9.63 73.46 20.98
C PRO A 456 8.69 74.61 20.62
N ALA A 457 7.77 74.93 21.52
CA ALA A 457 7.11 76.23 21.51
C ALA A 457 8.25 77.23 21.54
N GLY A 458 8.42 77.97 20.44
CA GLY A 458 9.64 78.71 20.14
C GLY A 458 10.22 79.38 21.37
N GLU A 459 11.41 78.93 21.78
CA GLU A 459 12.32 79.82 22.46
C GLU A 459 12.62 80.94 21.48
N GLN A 460 11.98 82.08 21.68
CA GLN A 460 12.64 83.38 21.77
C GLN A 460 11.61 84.47 22.06
N GLY A 461 11.55 84.89 23.32
CA GLY A 461 11.64 86.32 23.58
C GLY A 461 13.11 86.67 23.78
N PRO A 462 13.82 87.21 22.77
CA PRO A 462 15.04 87.95 23.04
C PRO A 462 14.64 89.24 23.78
N PRO A 463 15.52 89.85 24.58
CA PRO A 463 15.26 91.18 25.12
C PRO A 463 14.98 92.13 23.95
N VAL A 464 13.84 92.81 24.01
CA VAL A 464 13.45 93.85 23.06
C VAL A 464 14.47 95.00 23.18
N ALA A 465 15.47 94.98 22.32
CA ALA A 465 16.21 96.19 21.96
C ALA A 465 15.28 97.02 21.08
N GLN A 466 14.86 98.19 21.58
CA GLN A 466 14.20 99.20 20.75
C GLN A 466 15.19 99.72 19.71
N SER A 467 15.20 99.12 18.51
CA SER A 467 15.85 99.67 17.35
C SER A 467 14.84 100.49 16.54
N ALA A 468 15.16 101.77 16.37
CA ALA A 468 14.45 102.67 15.49
C ALA A 468 14.56 102.14 14.05
N THR A 469 13.43 101.77 13.46
CA THR A 469 13.33 101.46 12.03
C THR A 469 13.50 102.75 11.24
N THR A 470 14.70 102.97 10.71
CA THR A 470 14.91 103.86 9.56
C THR A 470 14.80 103.03 8.29
N THR A 471 13.62 103.01 7.71
CA THR A 471 13.38 102.52 6.35
C THR A 471 14.08 103.48 5.38
N SER A 472 15.34 103.22 5.06
CA SER A 472 16.02 103.89 3.95
C SER A 472 15.93 103.00 2.71
N THR A 473 14.93 103.28 1.89
CA THR A 473 14.84 102.80 0.51
C THR A 473 16.06 103.35 -0.24
N PRO A 474 16.86 102.55 -0.96
CA PRO A 474 17.96 103.08 -1.76
C PRO A 474 17.38 103.84 -2.97
N VAL A 475 17.16 105.15 -2.78
CA VAL A 475 16.64 106.10 -3.80
C VAL A 475 17.53 106.15 -5.05
N GLY A 476 18.78 105.65 -4.99
CA GLY A 476 19.68 105.55 -6.14
C GLY A 476 19.28 104.49 -7.18
N ALA A 477 18.51 103.47 -6.81
CA ALA A 477 18.14 102.38 -7.73
C ALA A 477 16.88 102.68 -8.58
N LEU A 478 16.06 103.65 -8.17
CA LEU A 478 14.84 104.05 -8.90
C LEU A 478 15.05 105.25 -9.84
N ALA A 479 16.15 106.02 -9.69
CA ALA A 479 16.54 107.05 -10.65
C ALA A 479 17.22 106.46 -11.92
N GLY A 480 17.88 105.31 -11.80
CA GLY A 480 18.57 104.65 -12.92
C GLY A 480 17.64 104.01 -13.96
N LEU A 481 16.47 103.51 -13.55
CA LEU A 481 15.49 102.90 -14.45
C LEU A 481 14.59 103.92 -15.16
N GLY A 482 14.40 105.12 -14.58
CA GLY A 482 13.69 106.22 -15.24
C GLY A 482 14.51 106.91 -16.35
N GLY A 483 15.83 107.04 -16.16
CA GLY A 483 16.73 107.66 -17.15
C GLY A 483 16.91 106.85 -18.43
N LEU A 484 16.86 105.52 -18.35
CA LEU A 484 17.03 104.64 -19.51
C LEU A 484 15.80 104.65 -20.44
N ALA A 485 14.60 104.82 -19.90
CA ALA A 485 13.37 104.92 -20.69
C ALA A 485 13.29 106.22 -21.51
N VAL A 486 13.81 107.34 -20.97
CA VAL A 486 13.84 108.63 -21.69
C VAL A 486 14.86 108.62 -22.83
N LEU A 487 16.03 108.00 -22.63
CA LEU A 487 17.05 107.90 -23.69
C LEU A 487 16.59 107.03 -24.88
N VAL A 488 15.85 105.95 -24.62
CA VAL A 488 15.26 105.12 -25.69
C VAL A 488 14.17 105.88 -26.45
N ALA A 489 13.34 106.67 -25.76
CA ALA A 489 12.31 107.48 -26.39
C ALA A 489 12.88 108.62 -27.28
N VAL A 490 13.96 109.26 -26.85
CA VAL A 490 14.64 110.31 -27.65
C VAL A 490 15.36 109.71 -28.86
N ALA A 491 16.01 108.56 -28.73
CA ALA A 491 16.66 107.89 -29.86
C ALA A 491 15.65 107.42 -30.93
N ALA A 492 14.48 106.91 -30.51
CA ALA A 492 13.40 106.55 -31.41
C ALA A 492 12.77 107.79 -32.10
N GLY A 493 12.62 108.91 -31.38
CA GLY A 493 12.12 110.17 -31.95
C GLY A 493 13.04 110.78 -33.02
N VAL A 494 14.37 110.75 -32.82
CA VAL A 494 15.33 111.27 -33.80
C VAL A 494 15.42 110.39 -35.06
N LEU A 495 15.26 109.07 -34.93
CA LEU A 495 15.22 108.14 -36.07
C LEU A 495 13.91 108.27 -36.89
N VAL A 496 12.78 108.58 -36.25
CA VAL A 496 11.51 108.84 -36.96
C VAL A 496 11.51 110.23 -37.61
N HIS A 497 12.08 111.25 -36.98
CA HIS A 497 12.17 112.59 -37.58
C HIS A 497 13.10 112.67 -38.80
N ARG A 498 14.21 111.90 -38.80
CA ARG A 498 15.10 111.78 -39.97
C ARG A 498 14.49 111.03 -41.16
N ARG A 499 13.48 110.18 -40.94
CA ARG A 499 12.76 109.49 -42.03
C ARG A 499 11.61 110.30 -42.65
N GLN A 500 11.22 111.43 -42.03
CA GLN A 500 10.17 112.32 -42.55
C GLN A 500 10.74 113.60 -43.21
N SER A 501 12.06 113.75 -43.26
CA SER A 501 12.74 114.87 -43.94
C SER A 501 13.41 114.47 -45.28
N GLU A 502 13.12 113.26 -45.78
CA GLU A 502 13.50 112.78 -47.13
C GLU A 502 12.29 112.29 -47.96
N ARG A 503 11.13 112.94 -47.80
CA ARG A 503 10.01 112.88 -48.75
C ARG A 503 9.39 114.25 -48.96
#